data_AF-A0A1H0QQD4-F1
#
_entry.id   AF-A0A1H0QQD4-F1
#
_cell.length_a   1.000
_cell.length_b   1.000
_cell.length_c   1.000
_cell.angle_alpha   90.00
_cell.angle_beta   90.00
_cell.angle_gamma   90.00
#
_symmetry.space_group_name_H-M   'P 1'
#
loop_
_entity.id
_entity.type
_entity.pdbx_description
1 polymer ?
#
loop_
_entity_poly.entity_id
_entity_poly.type
_entity_poly.pdbx_seq_one_letter_code
_entity_poly.pdbx_strand_id
1 'polypeptide(L)'
;MPKLSPELLSVLRCPVTGSALEQEGDELVTVTAGESGDKLRYRIEDGIPLLLPPELLPAAAAAPADQHDAGQHDAGQHDAGQHDAAPRHAAE
;
A
#
# COMPACT_ATOMS: atom_id res chain seq x y z
N MET A 1 -16.84 2.88 -16.15
CA MET A 1 -15.74 2.58 -15.22
C MET A 1 -15.84 3.46 -14.00
N PRO A 2 -15.49 2.94 -12.80
CA PRO A 2 -15.35 3.77 -11.61
C PRO A 2 -14.22 4.77 -11.81
N LYS A 3 -14.54 6.06 -11.67
CA LYS A 3 -13.53 7.12 -11.66
C LYS A 3 -12.95 7.21 -10.26
N LEU A 4 -11.64 7.37 -10.18
CA LEU A 4 -10.98 7.73 -8.92
C LEU A 4 -11.51 9.09 -8.48
N SER A 5 -11.69 9.28 -7.18
CA SER A 5 -12.17 10.56 -6.67
C SER A 5 -11.16 11.67 -6.97
N PRO A 6 -11.61 12.92 -7.20
CA PRO A 6 -10.70 14.05 -7.42
C PRO A 6 -9.71 14.25 -6.26
N GLU A 7 -10.15 13.99 -5.03
CA GLU A 7 -9.31 14.06 -3.83
C GLU A 7 -8.18 13.03 -3.88
N LEU A 8 -8.47 11.80 -4.31
CA LEU A 8 -7.45 10.77 -4.47
C LEU A 8 -6.49 11.10 -5.63
N LEU A 9 -6.99 11.55 -6.78
CA LEU A 9 -6.13 11.99 -7.89
C LEU A 9 -5.21 13.14 -7.50
N SER A 10 -5.65 14.02 -6.60
CA SER A 10 -4.83 15.13 -6.11
C SER A 10 -3.57 14.68 -5.35
N VAL A 11 -3.61 13.50 -4.71
CA VAL A 11 -2.48 12.96 -3.93
C VAL A 11 -1.60 11.99 -4.71
N LEU A 12 -2.15 11.31 -5.72
CA LEU A 12 -1.39 10.33 -6.51
C LEU A 12 -0.28 11.01 -7.31
N ARG A 13 0.92 10.42 -7.27
CA ARG A 13 2.11 10.91 -7.96
C ARG A 13 2.80 9.79 -8.72
N CYS A 14 3.47 10.16 -9.80
CA CYS A 14 4.33 9.29 -10.57
C CYS A 14 5.47 8.74 -9.67
N PRO A 15 5.65 7.42 -9.53
CA PRO A 15 6.73 6.83 -8.72
C PRO A 15 8.14 7.14 -9.25
N VAL A 16 8.28 7.45 -10.54
CA VAL A 16 9.58 7.75 -11.17
C VAL A 16 9.93 9.24 -11.11
N THR A 17 8.98 10.11 -11.41
CA THR A 17 9.23 11.55 -11.62
C THR A 17 8.59 12.46 -10.56
N GLY A 18 7.70 11.93 -9.74
CA GLY A 18 6.90 12.73 -8.81
C GLY A 18 5.85 13.62 -9.47
N SER A 19 5.64 13.54 -10.79
CA SER A 19 4.60 14.32 -11.48
C SER A 19 3.18 13.93 -11.06
N ALA A 20 2.24 14.87 -11.19
CA ALA A 20 0.81 14.59 -11.06
C ALA A 20 0.33 13.60 -12.13
N LEU A 21 -0.77 12.91 -11.82
CA LEU A 21 -1.39 11.92 -12.69
C LEU A 21 -2.83 12.34 -13.04
N GLU A 22 -3.22 12.13 -14.28
CA GLU A 22 -4.60 12.28 -14.76
C GLU A 22 -5.17 10.92 -15.17
N GLN A 23 -6.45 10.68 -14.88
CA GLN A 23 -7.12 9.45 -15.29
C GLN A 23 -7.65 9.56 -16.72
N GLU A 24 -7.08 8.78 -17.62
CA GLU A 24 -7.53 8.56 -19.00
C GLU A 24 -8.13 7.15 -19.10
N GLY A 25 -9.45 7.04 -18.89
CA GLY A 25 -10.11 5.73 -18.90
C GLY A 25 -9.65 4.83 -17.75
N ASP A 26 -9.05 3.68 -18.08
CA ASP A 26 -8.48 2.72 -17.12
C ASP A 26 -6.97 2.92 -16.91
N GLU A 27 -6.43 4.09 -17.28
CA GLU A 27 -5.03 4.41 -17.11
C GLU A 27 -4.84 5.73 -16.38
N LEU A 28 -3.75 5.83 -15.61
CA LEU A 28 -3.21 7.07 -15.08
C LEU A 28 -2.02 7.51 -15.92
N VAL A 29 -2.05 8.75 -16.40
CA VAL A 29 -1.05 9.31 -17.30
C VAL A 29 -0.36 10.49 -16.64
N THR A 30 0.95 10.59 -16.77
CA THR A 30 1.67 11.75 -16.23
C THR A 30 1.29 13.04 -16.94
N VAL A 31 0.99 14.08 -16.16
CA VAL A 31 0.70 15.43 -16.69
C VAL A 31 1.95 16.00 -17.36
N THR A 32 3.10 15.82 -16.71
CA THR A 32 4.41 16.21 -17.22
C THR A 32 5.13 14.99 -17.79
N ALA A 33 5.81 15.16 -18.92
CA ALA A 33 6.70 14.14 -19.47
C ALA A 33 7.88 13.89 -18.53
N GLY A 34 8.39 12.67 -18.52
CA GLY A 34 9.61 12.32 -17.79
C GLY A 34 10.88 12.82 -18.50
N GLU A 35 12.03 12.41 -17.98
CA GLU A 35 13.36 12.83 -18.46
C GLU A 35 13.59 12.46 -19.94
N SER A 36 12.98 11.38 -20.43
CA SER A 36 13.03 10.94 -21.83
C SER A 36 12.06 11.70 -22.76
N GLY A 37 11.21 12.58 -22.22
CA GLY A 37 10.18 13.30 -23.00
C GLY A 37 8.88 12.52 -23.18
N ASP A 38 8.81 11.28 -22.72
CA ASP A 38 7.62 10.43 -22.79
C ASP A 38 6.72 10.60 -21.55
N LYS A 39 5.41 10.45 -21.75
CA LYS A 39 4.44 10.35 -20.65
C LYS A 39 4.35 8.91 -20.19
N LEU A 40 4.50 8.69 -18.88
CA LEU A 40 4.34 7.37 -18.28
C LEU A 40 2.86 7.07 -18.08
N ARG A 41 2.49 5.81 -18.31
CA ARG A 41 1.10 5.31 -18.22
C ARG A 41 1.06 4.14 -17.25
N TYR A 42 0.07 4.16 -16.35
CA TYR A 42 -0.11 3.15 -15.32
C TYR A 42 -1.53 2.61 -15.40
N ARG A 43 -1.70 1.29 -15.42
CA ARG A 43 -3.01 0.65 -15.52
C ARG A 43 -3.77 0.69 -14.19
N ILE A 44 -5.09 0.69 -14.29
CA ILE A 44 -6.02 0.47 -13.18
C ILE A 44 -6.62 -0.92 -13.38
N GLU A 45 -6.33 -1.84 -12.47
CA GLU A 45 -6.82 -3.23 -12.52
C GLU A 45 -7.69 -3.48 -11.29
N ASP A 46 -8.93 -3.92 -11.49
CA ASP A 46 -9.93 -4.11 -10.42
C ASP A 46 -10.15 -2.88 -9.52
N GLY A 47 -9.95 -1.68 -10.09
CA GLY A 47 -10.05 -0.40 -9.38
C GLY A 47 -8.79 -0.02 -8.59
N ILE A 48 -7.71 -0.80 -8.68
CA ILE A 48 -6.43 -0.58 -8.01
C ILE A 48 -5.41 -0.03 -9.02
N PRO A 49 -4.86 1.18 -8.82
CA PRO A 49 -3.80 1.71 -9.68
C PRO A 49 -2.47 0.97 -9.49
N LEU A 50 -1.90 0.45 -10.58
CA LEU A 50 -0.58 -0.20 -10.59
C LEU A 50 0.55 0.83 -10.79
N LEU A 51 0.95 1.49 -9.72
CA LEU A 51 2.04 2.48 -9.71
C LEU A 51 3.42 1.82 -9.50
N LEU A 52 3.77 0.89 -10.38
CA LEU A 52 5.08 0.25 -10.40
C LEU A 52 5.99 0.94 -11.43
N PRO A 53 7.29 1.14 -11.12
CA PRO A 53 8.29 1.43 -12.14
C PRO A 53 8.22 0.35 -13.25
N PRO A 54 8.28 0.74 -14.53
CA PRO A 54 8.08 -0.21 -15.65
C PRO A 54 9.04 -1.39 -15.62
N GLU A 55 10.26 -1.20 -15.12
CA GLU A 55 11.27 -2.23 -14.90
C GLU A 55 10.84 -3.32 -13.89
N LEU A 56 9.88 -3.03 -13.00
CA LEU A 56 9.37 -3.95 -11.98
C LEU A 56 8.10 -4.69 -12.41
N LEU A 57 7.45 -4.31 -13.51
CA LEU A 57 6.25 -4.98 -14.00
C LEU A 57 6.47 -6.49 -14.28
N PRO A 58 7.57 -6.92 -14.92
CA PRO A 58 7.82 -8.34 -15.14
C PRO A 58 8.01 -9.12 -13.83
N ALA A 59 8.64 -8.49 -12.84
CA ALA A 59 8.82 -9.09 -11.51
C ALA A 59 7.49 -9.25 -10.77
N ALA A 60 6.59 -8.26 -10.85
CA ALA A 60 5.25 -8.35 -10.28
C ALA A 60 4.41 -9.47 -10.92
N ALA A 61 4.48 -9.63 -12.25
CA ALA A 61 3.80 -10.72 -12.94
C ALA A 61 4.34 -12.12 -12.60
N ALA A 62 5.63 -12.20 -12.25
CA ALA A 62 6.28 -13.45 -11.86
C ALA A 62 6.13 -13.79 -10.36
N ALA A 63 5.73 -12.83 -9.53
CA ALA A 63 5.62 -13.02 -8.09
C ALA A 63 4.41 -13.89 -7.72
N PRO A 64 4.57 -14.90 -6.85
CA PRO A 64 3.44 -15.67 -6.33
C PRO A 64 2.60 -14.82 -5.37
N ALA A 65 1.27 -14.88 -5.50
CA ALA A 65 0.31 -14.06 -4.74
C ALA A 65 0.29 -14.30 -3.21
N ASP A 66 0.99 -15.32 -2.71
CA ASP A 66 1.01 -15.72 -1.30
C ASP A 66 2.03 -14.92 -0.44
N GLN A 67 2.86 -14.05 -1.05
CA GLN A 67 3.93 -13.32 -0.36
C GLN A 67 3.56 -11.90 0.10
N HIS A 68 2.29 -11.63 0.40
CA HIS A 68 1.97 -10.42 1.15
C HIS A 68 2.36 -10.63 2.60
N ASP A 69 3.30 -9.80 3.08
CA ASP A 69 3.87 -9.73 4.44
C ASP A 69 2.91 -10.26 5.51
N ALA A 70 2.90 -11.58 5.68
CA ALA A 70 2.29 -12.24 6.82
C ALA A 70 3.30 -12.02 7.94
N GLY A 71 3.26 -10.79 8.49
CA GLY A 71 4.04 -10.43 9.66
C GLY A 71 3.98 -11.60 10.61
N GLN A 72 5.16 -12.12 10.95
CA GLN A 72 5.34 -13.16 11.95
C GLN A 72 4.80 -12.60 13.27
N HIS A 73 3.49 -12.73 13.47
CA HIS A 73 2.87 -12.59 14.76
C HIS A 73 3.36 -13.81 15.53
N ASP A 74 4.43 -13.59 16.28
CA ASP A 74 4.96 -14.49 17.28
C ASP A 74 3.83 -14.77 18.27
N ALA A 75 3.05 -15.81 17.96
CA ALA A 75 2.03 -16.37 18.83
C ALA A 75 2.74 -17.10 19.97
N GLY A 76 3.25 -16.34 20.94
CA GLY A 76 4.12 -16.89 21.97
C GLY A 76 4.19 -16.04 23.22
N GLN A 77 3.07 -15.91 23.95
CA GLN A 77 2.97 -15.97 25.43
C GLN A 77 1.76 -15.19 25.95
N HIS A 78 0.59 -15.83 25.92
CA HIS A 78 -0.36 -15.65 27.01
C HIS A 78 -0.06 -16.77 28.02
N ASP A 79 0.90 -16.53 28.92
CA ASP A 79 1.01 -17.35 30.12
C ASP A 79 -0.02 -16.86 31.13
N ALA A 80 -1.10 -17.62 31.22
CA ALA A 80 -2.11 -17.48 32.23
C ALA A 80 -1.53 -17.87 33.59
N GLY A 81 -1.56 -16.96 34.56
CA GLY A 81 -1.56 -17.35 35.96
C GLY A 81 -0.77 -16.44 36.88
N GLN A 82 -1.46 -15.52 37.55
CA GLN A 82 -1.39 -15.45 39.01
C GLN A 82 -2.55 -14.63 39.55
N HIS A 83 -3.58 -15.37 39.96
CA HIS A 83 -4.53 -14.93 40.95
C HIS A 83 -3.84 -14.75 42.32
N ASP A 84 -4.41 -13.83 43.08
CA ASP A 84 -4.46 -13.78 44.55
C ASP A 84 -3.25 -13.23 45.31
N ALA A 85 -3.33 -11.94 45.67
CA ALA A 85 -2.88 -11.45 46.97
C ALA A 85 -3.76 -10.26 47.41
N ALA A 86 -4.78 -10.56 48.20
CA ALA A 86 -5.55 -9.57 48.96
C ALA A 86 -4.64 -8.79 49.93
N PRO A 87 -4.84 -7.46 50.13
CA PRO A 87 -4.16 -6.75 51.20
C PRO A 87 -4.85 -7.10 52.53
N ARG A 88 -4.10 -7.64 53.47
CA ARG A 88 -4.54 -7.79 54.87
C ARG A 88 -3.48 -7.20 55.79
N HIS A 89 -3.98 -6.59 56.85
CA HIS A 89 -3.32 -5.96 58.01
C HIS A 89 -3.08 -4.45 57.88
N ALA A 90 -3.40 -3.63 58.87
CA ALA A 90 -4.27 -3.71 60.06
C ALA A 90 -4.28 -2.29 60.66
N ALA A 91 -5.35 -1.92 61.36
CA ALA A 91 -5.40 -0.73 62.20
C ALA A 91 -4.49 -0.89 63.43
N GLU A 92 -3.73 0.15 63.78
CA GLU A 92 -3.76 0.88 65.06
C GLU A 92 -2.86 2.12 64.99
#